data_AF-A0A817N221-F1
#
_entry.id   AF-A0A817N221-F1
#
_cell.length_a   1.000
_cell.length_b   1.000
_cell.length_c   1.000
_cell.angle_alpha   90.00
_cell.angle_beta   90.00
_cell.angle_gamma   90.00
#
_symmetry.space_group_name_H-M   'P 1'
#
loop_
_entity.id
_entity.type
_entity.pdbx_description
1 polymer ?
#
loop_
_entity_poly.entity_id
_entity_poly.type
_entity_poly.pdbx_seq_one_letter_code
_entity_poly.pdbx_strand_id
1 'polypeptide(L)'
;SNLEQFKRDLIYIARTTLCSKILQENKDHFSKLCVDAVLKLYNKNDLQDIQIIKCLGNNLNDSYIEHGFLLKKRNDINIPKRIENAHILIANILMNIDKESVSDSPVSVNPVTEETELESVEKKLMKDNVEKILQHNCNVFINRELINDYSKKLFTENNIMTIEYTDSKCVERLAQIL
;
A
#
# COMPACT_ATOMS: atom_id res chain seq x y z
N SER A 1 8.16 -37.62 2.55
CA SER A 1 6.80 -37.22 2.98
C SER A 1 6.08 -36.57 1.80
N ASN A 2 4.79 -36.86 1.61
CA ASN A 2 3.96 -36.51 0.44
C ASN A 2 4.19 -35.08 -0.13
N LEU A 3 4.48 -34.11 0.73
CA LEU A 3 4.69 -32.71 0.36
C LEU A 3 5.86 -32.45 -0.61
N GLU A 4 7.01 -33.12 -0.44
CA GLU A 4 8.17 -32.93 -1.34
C GLU A 4 7.91 -33.50 -2.74
N GLN A 5 7.13 -34.59 -2.82
CA GLN A 5 6.70 -35.13 -4.09
C GLN A 5 5.69 -34.19 -4.76
N PHE A 6 4.70 -33.72 -4.00
CA PHE A 6 3.71 -32.76 -4.47
C PHE A 6 4.35 -31.47 -4.99
N LYS A 7 5.32 -30.91 -4.27
CA LYS A 7 6.07 -29.72 -4.70
C LYS A 7 6.82 -29.98 -6.02
N ARG A 8 7.46 -31.14 -6.17
CA ARG A 8 8.15 -31.52 -7.41
C ARG A 8 7.19 -31.64 -8.59
N ASP A 9 6.04 -32.26 -8.38
CA ASP A 9 5.01 -32.42 -9.42
C ASP A 9 4.49 -31.05 -9.89
N LEU A 10 4.25 -30.11 -8.96
CA LEU A 10 3.87 -28.73 -9.30
C LEU A 10 4.95 -28.00 -10.11
N ILE A 11 6.24 -28.19 -9.78
CA ILE A 11 7.34 -27.60 -10.54
C ILE A 11 7.36 -28.13 -11.98
N TYR A 12 7.13 -29.43 -12.19
CA TYR A 12 7.08 -30.00 -13.53
C TYR A 12 5.91 -29.45 -14.37
N ILE A 13 4.74 -29.27 -13.74
CA ILE A 13 3.58 -28.65 -14.38
C ILE A 13 3.92 -27.22 -14.81
N ALA A 14 4.41 -26.39 -13.88
CA ALA A 14 4.78 -25.00 -14.15
C ALA A 14 5.86 -24.90 -15.24
N ARG A 15 6.89 -25.76 -15.19
CA ARG A 15 7.97 -25.81 -16.18
C ARG A 15 7.45 -26.15 -17.57
N THR A 16 6.49 -27.08 -17.67
CA THR A 16 5.88 -27.46 -18.96
C THR A 16 5.08 -26.30 -19.55
N THR A 17 4.25 -25.62 -18.74
CA THR A 17 3.47 -24.45 -19.19
C THR A 17 4.35 -23.31 -19.69
N LEU A 18 5.47 -23.05 -19.00
CA LEU A 18 6.41 -21.97 -19.34
C LEU A 18 7.25 -22.24 -20.61
N CYS A 19 7.37 -23.49 -21.06
CA CYS A 19 8.17 -23.84 -22.24
C CYS A 19 7.65 -23.20 -23.54
N SER A 20 6.39 -22.76 -23.60
CA SER A 20 5.79 -22.12 -24.78
C SER A 20 5.83 -20.58 -24.75
N LYS A 21 6.51 -20.00 -23.76
CA LYS A 21 6.52 -18.54 -23.50
C LYS A 21 7.95 -18.00 -23.55
N ILE A 22 8.05 -16.66 -23.59
CA ILE A 22 9.33 -15.92 -23.58
C ILE A 22 10.22 -16.34 -22.39
N LEU A 23 9.62 -16.81 -21.30
CA LEU A 23 10.31 -17.29 -20.10
C LEU A 23 10.95 -18.69 -20.26
N GLN A 24 10.93 -19.31 -21.45
CA GLN A 24 11.48 -20.65 -21.68
C GLN A 24 12.94 -20.78 -21.23
N GLU A 25 13.77 -19.77 -21.50
CA GLU A 25 15.19 -19.78 -21.15
C GLU A 25 15.41 -19.78 -19.63
N ASN A 26 14.51 -19.13 -18.88
CA ASN A 26 14.58 -19.00 -17.43
C ASN A 26 13.49 -19.81 -16.70
N LYS A 27 12.91 -20.82 -17.36
CA LYS A 27 11.76 -21.57 -16.87
C LYS A 27 12.00 -22.24 -15.51
N ASP A 28 13.25 -22.60 -15.21
CA ASP A 28 13.62 -23.25 -13.95
C ASP A 28 13.61 -22.30 -12.76
N HIS A 29 13.90 -21.03 -13.03
CA HIS A 29 13.80 -19.97 -12.05
C HIS A 29 12.33 -19.62 -11.79
N PHE A 30 11.58 -19.31 -12.84
CA PHE A 30 10.18 -18.90 -12.73
C PHE A 30 9.26 -20.03 -12.24
N SER A 31 9.51 -21.29 -12.60
CA SER A 31 8.71 -22.42 -12.08
C SER A 31 8.84 -22.56 -10.56
N LYS A 32 10.05 -22.39 -10.01
CA LYS A 32 10.25 -22.38 -8.55
C LYS A 32 9.53 -21.21 -7.90
N LEU A 33 9.68 -20.00 -8.45
CA LEU A 33 9.00 -18.80 -7.93
C LEU A 33 7.47 -18.96 -7.91
N CYS A 34 6.88 -19.46 -9.01
CA CYS A 34 5.44 -19.68 -9.10
C CYS A 34 4.96 -20.70 -8.05
N VAL A 35 5.65 -21.83 -7.91
CA VAL A 35 5.27 -22.87 -6.96
C VAL A 35 5.44 -22.39 -5.52
N ASP A 36 6.54 -21.68 -5.22
CA ASP A 36 6.74 -21.10 -3.89
C ASP A 36 5.69 -20.04 -3.54
N ALA A 37 5.25 -19.23 -4.51
CA ALA A 37 4.16 -18.27 -4.32
C ALA A 37 2.82 -18.97 -4.02
N VAL A 38 2.48 -20.01 -4.79
CA VAL A 38 1.22 -20.75 -4.64
C VAL A 38 1.19 -21.54 -3.32
N LEU A 39 2.31 -22.16 -2.94
CA LEU A 39 2.39 -22.90 -1.66
C LEU A 39 2.27 -21.96 -0.45
N LYS A 40 2.69 -20.69 -0.56
CA LYS A 40 2.52 -19.68 0.49
C LYS A 40 1.05 -19.27 0.71
N LEU A 41 0.16 -19.46 -0.26
CA LEU A 41 -1.24 -19.05 -0.17
C LEU A 41 -2.13 -19.93 0.72
N TYR A 42 -1.62 -21.01 1.34
CA TYR A 42 -2.31 -21.87 2.32
C TYR A 42 -3.86 -21.96 2.16
N ASN A 43 -4.32 -22.88 1.31
CA ASN A 43 -5.74 -23.19 1.05
C ASN A 43 -6.63 -22.03 0.55
N LYS A 44 -6.11 -20.79 0.41
CA LYS A 44 -6.78 -19.74 -0.35
C LYS A 44 -6.45 -19.94 -1.82
N ASN A 45 -7.48 -20.22 -2.61
CA ASN A 45 -7.35 -20.46 -4.04
C ASN A 45 -7.46 -19.17 -4.88
N ASP A 46 -7.35 -17.98 -4.27
CA ASP A 46 -7.48 -16.74 -5.02
C ASP A 46 -6.11 -16.24 -5.49
N LEU A 47 -5.93 -16.20 -6.81
CA LEU A 47 -4.76 -15.60 -7.45
C LEU A 47 -4.68 -14.10 -7.20
N GLN A 48 -5.77 -13.47 -6.79
CA GLN A 48 -5.79 -12.06 -6.38
C GLN A 48 -4.96 -11.81 -5.13
N ASP A 49 -4.52 -12.80 -4.36
CA ASP A 49 -3.63 -12.57 -3.23
C ASP A 49 -2.15 -12.47 -3.66
N ILE A 50 -1.81 -12.89 -4.89
CA ILE A 50 -0.45 -12.75 -5.44
C ILE A 50 -0.31 -11.40 -6.15
N GLN A 51 0.61 -10.57 -5.66
CA GLN A 51 0.98 -9.33 -6.33
C GLN A 51 2.18 -9.54 -7.26
N ILE A 52 2.00 -9.22 -8.54
CA ILE A 52 3.08 -9.21 -9.52
C ILE A 52 3.49 -7.77 -9.78
N ILE A 53 4.69 -7.39 -9.35
CA ILE A 53 5.26 -6.06 -9.61
C ILE A 53 6.29 -6.18 -10.73
N LYS A 54 6.04 -5.47 -11.83
CA LYS A 54 7.01 -5.34 -12.92
C LYS A 54 7.84 -4.09 -12.72
N CYS A 55 9.16 -4.27 -12.72
CA CYS A 55 10.14 -3.21 -12.73
C CYS A 55 10.87 -3.25 -14.08
N LEU A 56 11.09 -2.09 -14.69
CA LEU A 56 11.85 -1.98 -15.94
C LEU A 56 13.34 -1.97 -15.61
N GLY A 57 14.12 -2.71 -16.40
CA GLY A 57 15.57 -2.86 -16.23
C GLY A 57 15.99 -4.21 -15.63
N ASN A 58 17.29 -4.47 -15.69
CA ASN A 58 17.96 -5.70 -15.22
C ASN A 58 17.61 -6.99 -16.00
N ASN A 59 18.18 -8.13 -15.59
CA ASN A 59 17.91 -9.42 -16.23
C ASN A 59 16.65 -10.08 -15.65
N LEU A 60 16.00 -10.94 -16.44
CA LEU A 60 14.83 -11.71 -15.98
C LEU A 60 15.15 -12.63 -14.78
N ASN A 61 16.40 -13.11 -14.70
CA ASN A 61 16.89 -13.94 -13.59
C ASN A 61 16.95 -13.20 -12.25
N ASP A 62 16.92 -11.86 -12.24
CA ASP A 62 16.92 -11.06 -11.02
C ASP A 62 15.51 -10.94 -10.41
N SER A 63 14.49 -11.56 -11.03
CA SER A 63 13.15 -11.65 -10.48
C SER A 63 13.17 -12.50 -9.20
N TYR A 64 12.47 -12.09 -8.16
CA TYR A 64 12.40 -12.83 -6.90
C TYR A 64 11.01 -12.74 -6.28
N ILE A 65 10.77 -13.58 -5.28
CA ILE A 65 9.60 -13.51 -4.42
C ILE A 65 10.02 -12.91 -3.07
N GLU A 66 9.35 -11.84 -2.66
CA GLU A 66 9.61 -11.22 -1.36
C GLU A 66 8.98 -12.05 -0.23
N HIS A 67 9.65 -12.13 0.91
CA HIS A 67 9.11 -12.72 2.14
C HIS A 67 8.40 -11.64 2.95
N GLY A 68 7.28 -11.19 2.41
CA GLY A 68 6.47 -10.10 2.97
C GLY A 68 5.57 -9.51 1.90
N PHE A 69 5.26 -8.24 2.03
CA PHE A 69 4.48 -7.48 1.06
C PHE A 69 5.30 -6.32 0.52
N LEU A 70 5.33 -6.17 -0.81
CA LEU A 70 6.05 -5.09 -1.46
C LEU A 70 5.06 -4.04 -1.98
N LEU A 71 5.17 -2.82 -1.48
CA LEU A 71 4.35 -1.69 -1.93
C LEU A 71 5.20 -0.77 -2.82
N LYS A 72 4.82 -0.64 -4.09
CA LYS A 72 5.54 0.21 -5.07
C LYS A 72 5.13 1.68 -4.88
N LYS A 73 5.69 2.34 -3.88
CA LYS A 73 5.52 3.79 -3.64
C LYS A 73 6.87 4.43 -3.36
N ARG A 74 7.02 5.69 -3.78
CA ARG A 74 8.17 6.51 -3.42
C ARG A 74 7.87 7.17 -2.08
N ASN A 75 8.83 7.09 -1.16
CA ASN A 75 8.74 7.79 0.11
C ASN A 75 9.07 9.27 -0.10
N ASP A 76 8.40 10.14 0.66
CA ASP A 76 8.73 11.56 0.72
C ASP A 76 10.07 11.76 1.45
N ILE A 77 10.76 12.85 1.13
CA ILE A 77 12.17 13.11 1.51
C ILE A 77 12.39 13.15 3.04
N ASN A 78 11.35 13.49 3.80
CA ASN A 78 11.43 13.72 5.25
C ASN A 78 10.90 12.55 6.09
N ILE A 79 10.70 11.38 5.49
CA ILE A 79 10.18 10.19 6.18
C ILE A 79 11.34 9.25 6.53
N PRO A 80 11.35 8.61 7.71
CA PRO A 80 12.35 7.60 8.06
C PRO A 80 12.37 6.48 7.01
N LYS A 81 13.55 6.10 6.52
CA LYS A 81 13.67 5.05 5.46
C LYS A 81 13.39 3.64 5.96
N ARG A 82 13.47 3.42 7.28
CA ARG A 82 13.29 2.12 7.94
C ARG A 82 12.60 2.34 9.28
N ILE A 83 11.59 1.52 9.55
CA ILE A 83 10.90 1.46 10.83
C ILE A 83 11.02 0.02 11.33
N GLU A 84 11.44 -0.13 12.58
CA GLU A 84 11.50 -1.42 13.26
C GLU A 84 10.26 -1.55 14.17
N ASN A 85 9.73 -2.78 14.30
CA ASN A 85 8.49 -3.05 15.05
C ASN A 85 7.32 -2.15 14.59
N ALA A 86 7.00 -2.23 13.30
CA ALA A 86 5.97 -1.39 12.70
C ALA A 86 4.57 -1.76 13.24
N HIS A 87 3.89 -0.78 13.85
CA HIS A 87 2.46 -0.76 14.13
C HIS A 87 1.76 0.00 13.01
N ILE A 88 1.17 -0.76 12.09
CA ILE A 88 0.61 -0.24 10.84
C ILE A 88 -0.90 -0.03 11.01
N LEU A 89 -1.35 1.20 10.76
CA LEU A 89 -2.77 1.50 10.62
C LEU A 89 -3.11 1.68 9.15
N ILE A 90 -4.11 0.92 8.68
CA ILE A 90 -4.63 1.04 7.32
C ILE A 90 -5.99 1.73 7.39
N ALA A 91 -6.18 2.78 6.60
CA ALA A 91 -7.42 3.55 6.57
C ALA A 91 -7.85 3.91 5.16
N ASN A 92 -9.13 4.26 5.06
CA ASN A 92 -9.74 4.86 3.88
C ASN A 92 -10.48 6.14 4.32
N ILE A 93 -9.71 7.16 4.69
CA ILE A 93 -10.24 8.42 5.23
C ILE A 93 -9.90 9.55 4.27
N LEU A 94 -10.87 10.40 4.00
CA LEU A 94 -10.67 11.66 3.29
C LEU A 94 -9.91 12.63 4.19
N MET A 95 -8.68 12.95 3.80
CA MET A 95 -7.83 13.95 4.45
C MET A 95 -7.77 15.27 3.67
N ASN A 96 -8.68 15.42 2.70
CA ASN A 96 -8.89 16.62 1.93
C ASN A 96 -10.35 17.02 2.04
N ILE A 97 -10.62 18.31 2.19
CA ILE A 97 -11.97 18.85 2.14
C ILE A 97 -12.13 19.38 0.72
N ASP A 98 -12.98 18.72 -0.07
CA ASP A 98 -13.33 19.26 -1.37
C ASP A 98 -14.23 20.48 -1.14
N LYS A 99 -13.74 21.64 -1.60
CA LYS A 99 -14.38 22.96 -1.49
C LYS A 99 -15.84 22.96 -1.96
N GLU A 100 -16.25 22.01 -2.80
CA GLU A 100 -17.60 21.94 -3.37
C GLU A 100 -18.68 21.46 -2.37
N SER A 101 -18.31 20.76 -1.29
CA SER A 101 -19.26 20.25 -0.29
C SER A 101 -19.81 21.31 0.69
N VAL A 102 -19.28 22.54 0.65
CA VAL A 102 -19.65 23.64 1.57
C VAL A 102 -20.66 24.61 0.94
N SER A 103 -21.09 24.36 -0.30
CA SER A 103 -21.84 25.34 -1.12
C SER A 103 -23.33 25.56 -0.76
N ASP A 104 -23.89 24.83 0.20
CA ASP A 104 -25.33 24.93 0.56
C ASP A 104 -25.65 25.84 1.75
N SER A 105 -24.67 26.56 2.33
CA SER A 105 -24.96 27.54 3.40
C SER A 105 -25.11 28.95 2.83
N PRO A 106 -26.27 29.62 3.00
CA PRO A 106 -26.46 31.00 2.57
C PRO A 106 -25.77 31.93 3.56
N VAL A 107 -24.47 32.19 3.35
CA VAL A 107 -23.71 33.14 4.17
C VAL A 107 -23.55 34.43 3.39
N SER A 108 -24.07 35.51 3.97
CA SER A 108 -24.07 36.87 3.42
C SER A 108 -23.11 37.72 4.25
N VAL A 109 -21.79 37.62 4.02
CA VAL A 109 -20.78 38.54 4.57
C VAL A 109 -19.57 38.65 3.62
N ASN A 110 -18.63 39.55 3.93
CA ASN A 110 -17.57 40.01 3.04
C ASN A 110 -16.59 38.89 2.65
N PRO A 111 -16.24 38.74 1.36
CA PRO A 111 -15.53 37.57 0.84
C PRO A 111 -14.14 37.34 1.46
N VAL A 112 -13.44 38.40 1.86
CA VAL A 112 -12.06 38.30 2.39
C VAL A 112 -12.01 37.73 3.82
N THR A 113 -13.03 37.99 4.64
CA THR A 113 -13.05 37.53 6.05
C THR A 113 -13.50 36.07 6.11
N GLU A 114 -14.49 35.69 5.30
CA GLU A 114 -15.00 34.33 5.20
C GLU A 114 -13.94 33.33 4.71
N GLU A 115 -13.11 33.72 3.72
CA GLU A 115 -12.03 32.84 3.23
C GLU A 115 -11.03 32.47 4.34
N THR A 116 -10.62 33.44 5.16
CA THR A 116 -9.69 33.18 6.27
C THR A 116 -10.28 32.33 7.38
N GLU A 117 -11.58 32.49 7.66
CA GLU A 117 -12.29 31.70 8.66
C GLU A 117 -12.46 30.26 8.18
N LEU A 118 -12.87 30.06 6.93
CA LEU A 118 -13.01 28.73 6.31
C LEU A 118 -11.68 27.96 6.34
N GLU A 119 -10.56 28.57 5.93
CA GLU A 119 -9.25 27.93 5.98
C GLU A 119 -8.87 27.47 7.40
N SER A 120 -9.23 28.25 8.43
CA SER A 120 -8.93 27.92 9.81
C SER A 120 -9.75 26.72 10.31
N VAL A 121 -11.02 26.64 9.88
CA VAL A 121 -11.92 25.52 10.20
C VAL A 121 -11.44 24.24 9.53
N GLU A 122 -11.04 24.31 8.26
CA GLU A 122 -10.50 23.17 7.51
C GLU A 122 -9.24 22.60 8.18
N LYS A 123 -8.28 23.47 8.51
CA LYS A 123 -7.04 23.06 9.21
C LYS A 123 -7.34 22.41 10.56
N LYS A 124 -8.33 22.92 11.30
CA LYS A 124 -8.74 22.33 12.58
C LYS A 124 -9.32 20.93 12.41
N LEU A 125 -10.22 20.73 11.43
CA LEU A 125 -10.79 19.41 11.15
C LEU A 125 -9.70 18.39 10.78
N MET A 126 -8.74 18.80 9.94
CA MET A 126 -7.59 17.96 9.59
C MET A 126 -6.76 17.59 10.80
N LYS A 127 -6.48 18.57 11.68
CA LYS A 127 -5.74 18.34 12.92
C LYS A 127 -6.46 17.36 13.85
N ASP A 128 -7.76 17.52 14.05
CA ASP A 128 -8.57 16.63 14.89
C ASP A 128 -8.55 15.18 14.36
N ASN A 129 -8.56 14.99 13.03
CA ASN A 129 -8.43 13.67 12.42
C ASN A 129 -7.05 13.04 12.62
N VAL A 130 -5.98 13.84 12.53
CA VAL A 130 -4.62 13.38 12.82
C VAL A 130 -4.48 13.01 14.29
N GLU A 131 -5.02 13.81 15.21
CA GLU A 131 -5.00 13.51 16.65
C GLU A 131 -5.71 12.19 16.99
N LYS A 132 -6.83 11.88 16.34
CA LYS A 132 -7.50 10.57 16.47
C LYS A 132 -6.61 9.42 15.99
N ILE A 133 -5.89 9.60 14.89
CA ILE A 133 -4.97 8.58 14.38
C ILE A 133 -3.79 8.37 15.34
N LEU A 134 -3.25 9.45 15.90
CA LEU A 134 -2.18 9.40 16.89
C LEU A 134 -2.58 8.60 18.14
N GLN A 135 -3.85 8.65 18.56
CA GLN A 135 -4.37 7.88 19.70
C GLN A 135 -4.29 6.36 19.48
N HIS A 136 -4.24 5.88 18.23
CA HIS A 136 -4.08 4.46 17.93
C HIS A 136 -2.64 3.95 18.12
N ASN A 137 -1.68 4.82 18.49
CA ASN A 137 -0.28 4.48 18.71
C ASN A 137 0.38 3.76 17.52
N CYS A 138 0.03 4.15 16.29
CA CYS A 138 0.66 3.63 15.08
C CYS A 138 1.95 4.39 14.74
N ASN A 139 2.92 3.70 14.14
CA ASN A 139 4.15 4.32 13.60
C ASN A 139 4.18 4.35 12.06
N VAL A 140 3.29 3.60 11.41
CA VAL A 140 3.07 3.64 9.96
C VAL A 140 1.58 3.83 9.71
N PHE A 141 1.23 4.83 8.92
CA PHE A 141 -0.13 5.12 8.48
C PHE A 141 -0.23 4.94 6.97
N ILE A 142 -1.08 4.01 6.53
CA ILE A 142 -1.35 3.73 5.12
C ILE A 142 -2.78 4.17 4.82
N ASN A 143 -2.93 5.17 3.95
CA ASN A 143 -4.23 5.63 3.47
C ASN A 143 -4.44 5.24 2.01
N ARG A 144 -5.68 4.84 1.69
CA ARG A 144 -6.11 4.66 0.31
C ARG A 144 -6.11 5.99 -0.43
N GLU A 145 -6.68 7.02 0.19
CA GLU A 145 -6.80 8.36 -0.40
C GLU A 145 -5.53 9.19 -0.23
N LEU A 146 -5.47 10.33 -0.92
CA LEU A 146 -4.39 11.31 -0.77
C LEU A 146 -4.40 11.94 0.63
N ILE A 147 -3.22 12.32 1.10
CA ILE A 147 -3.03 13.02 2.38
C ILE A 147 -2.55 14.44 2.06
N ASN A 148 -3.26 15.45 2.57
CA ASN A 148 -2.85 16.85 2.41
C ASN A 148 -1.48 17.10 3.06
N ASP A 149 -0.69 17.99 2.48
CA ASP A 149 0.64 18.41 2.96
C ASP A 149 0.63 18.90 4.41
N TYR A 150 -0.44 19.60 4.82
CA TYR A 150 -0.61 20.02 6.22
C TYR A 150 -0.67 18.81 7.17
N SER A 151 -1.50 17.82 6.85
CA SER A 151 -1.61 16.58 7.63
C SER A 151 -0.31 15.76 7.59
N LYS A 152 0.35 15.66 6.42
CA LYS A 152 1.67 15.00 6.29
C LYS A 152 2.71 15.63 7.21
N LYS A 153 2.73 16.96 7.31
CA LYS A 153 3.63 17.67 8.22
C LYS A 153 3.36 17.28 9.67
N LEU A 154 2.09 17.24 10.09
CA LEU A 154 1.72 16.81 11.45
C LEU A 154 2.13 15.35 11.72
N PHE A 155 1.96 14.44 10.77
CA PHE A 155 2.43 13.06 10.91
C PHE A 155 3.96 12.98 11.02
N THR A 156 4.67 13.76 10.21
CA THR A 156 6.14 13.80 10.24
C THR A 156 6.67 14.35 11.56
N GLU A 157 6.05 15.41 12.10
CA GLU A 157 6.38 15.97 13.42
C GLU A 157 6.16 14.95 14.56
N ASN A 158 5.24 14.02 14.39
CA ASN A 158 4.97 12.93 15.33
C ASN A 158 5.73 11.62 14.99
N ASN A 159 6.70 11.66 14.06
CA ASN A 159 7.49 10.50 13.62
C ASN A 159 6.67 9.33 13.04
N ILE A 160 5.52 9.61 12.42
CA ILE A 160 4.71 8.61 11.72
C ILE A 160 5.07 8.60 10.24
N MET A 161 5.38 7.41 9.71
CA MET A 161 5.52 7.21 8.26
C MET A 161 4.16 7.18 7.59
N THR A 162 3.95 8.04 6.60
CA THR A 162 2.71 8.08 5.83
C THR A 162 2.89 7.50 4.44
N ILE A 163 1.98 6.62 4.02
CA ILE A 163 1.88 6.10 2.66
C ILE A 163 0.49 6.43 2.15
N GLU A 164 0.40 7.19 1.05
CA GLU A 164 -0.86 7.64 0.47
C GLU A 164 -1.11 7.05 -0.92
N TYR A 165 -2.35 7.18 -1.41
CA TYR A 165 -2.74 6.76 -2.75
C TYR A 165 -2.38 5.30 -3.02
N THR A 166 -2.82 4.44 -2.12
CA THR A 166 -2.63 3.00 -2.22
C THR A 166 -3.83 2.39 -2.94
N ASP A 167 -3.60 1.54 -3.93
CA ASP A 167 -4.69 0.87 -4.65
C ASP A 167 -5.57 0.06 -3.69
N SER A 168 -6.87 0.06 -3.93
CA SER A 168 -7.89 -0.70 -3.19
C SER A 168 -7.47 -2.16 -2.95
N LYS A 169 -7.06 -2.87 -4.01
CA LYS A 169 -6.58 -4.26 -3.92
C LYS A 169 -5.31 -4.39 -3.08
N CYS A 170 -4.45 -3.38 -3.11
CA CYS A 170 -3.21 -3.36 -2.33
C CYS A 170 -3.51 -3.21 -0.84
N VAL A 171 -4.46 -2.33 -0.49
CA VAL A 171 -4.99 -2.18 0.88
C VAL A 171 -5.63 -3.49 1.38
N GLU A 172 -6.44 -4.14 0.55
CA GLU A 172 -7.05 -5.43 0.90
C GLU A 172 -6.02 -6.53 1.15
N ARG A 173 -4.99 -6.64 0.29
CA ARG A 173 -3.90 -7.60 0.47
C ARG A 173 -3.08 -7.31 1.73
N LEU A 174 -2.77 -6.04 1.99
CA LEU A 174 -2.08 -5.64 3.21
C LEU A 174 -2.85 -6.05 4.46
N ALA A 175 -4.17 -5.84 4.46
CA ALA A 175 -5.04 -6.22 5.57
C ALA A 175 -5.14 -7.74 5.79
N GLN A 176 -4.78 -8.57 4.81
CA GLN A 176 -4.73 -10.03 4.98
C GLN A 176 -3.40 -10.52 5.57
N ILE A 177 -2.34 -9.72 5.44
CA ILE A 177 -0.96 -10.11 5.80
C ILE A 177 -0.59 -9.60 7.21
N LEU A 178 -1.15 -8.47 7.61
CA LEU A 178 -0.97 -7.81 8.91
C LEU A 178 -1.98 -8.30 9.94
#